data_AF-A0A1E7EY01-F1
#
_entry.id   AF-A0A1E7EY01-F1
#
_cell.length_a   1.000
_cell.length_b   1.000
_cell.length_c   1.000
_cell.angle_alpha   90.00
_cell.angle_beta   90.00
_cell.angle_gamma   90.00
#
_symmetry.space_group_name_H-M   'P 1'
#
loop_
_entity.id
_entity.type
_entity.pdbx_description
1 polymer ?
#
loop_
_entity_poly.entity_id
_entity_poly.type
_entity_poly.pdbx_seq_one_letter_code
_entity_poly.pdbx_strand_id
1 'polypeptide(L)'
;MASKNKGGRRNNKKIKRNKGRNNSIATTAAAAANAVIDNPDVATTTTISTATVSRGDSNVNDATPCMRRFVTVAAAAASDASKKCYHGSTRAAFLNSDYIREITCNESTYNKNEEFCQFTFALATEMWFQFMKIDNDKNNERLQWLYDIEDVLEHGIKRRYLWIPITKGEDAGFGSENDRKLYRYFRDISTATAHESPCYRGNINVLARETKSNCDCMKLYQLEAKKIEKVGFCIGCYCNVPKMKLRLCLGCHHMIKYCSRKCQKLDWSIHRALCKDVQSCKDWTPTYAKDDKDVTETYIQLPEYAS
;
A
#
# COMPACT_ATOMS: atom_id res chain seq x y z
N MET A 1 62.15 7.91 -40.28
CA MET A 1 60.90 7.20 -40.61
C MET A 1 59.73 7.95 -39.97
N ALA A 2 58.86 8.54 -40.78
CA ALA A 2 57.85 9.50 -40.36
C ALA A 2 56.62 8.81 -39.75
N SER A 3 56.29 9.15 -38.50
CA SER A 3 55.10 8.67 -37.80
C SER A 3 53.91 9.59 -38.08
N LYS A 4 52.92 9.09 -38.83
CA LYS A 4 51.68 9.80 -39.17
C LYS A 4 50.64 9.59 -38.07
N ASN A 5 50.40 10.63 -37.28
CA ASN A 5 49.35 10.70 -36.28
C ASN A 5 47.98 10.91 -36.96
N LYS A 6 47.07 9.94 -36.87
CA LYS A 6 45.69 10.07 -37.41
C LYS A 6 44.76 10.57 -36.32
N GLY A 7 44.24 11.79 -36.51
CA GLY A 7 43.26 12.44 -35.64
C GLY A 7 41.90 11.74 -35.63
N GLY A 8 41.39 11.49 -34.42
CA GLY A 8 40.04 10.98 -34.17
C GLY A 8 39.00 12.11 -34.21
N ARG A 9 38.06 12.00 -35.15
CA ARG A 9 36.87 12.85 -35.33
C ARG A 9 35.93 12.74 -34.12
N ARG A 10 35.71 13.84 -33.40
CA ARG A 10 34.65 13.94 -32.37
C ARG A 10 33.29 14.18 -33.06
N ASN A 11 32.38 13.23 -32.92
CA ASN A 11 30.99 13.37 -33.35
C ASN A 11 30.17 14.12 -32.28
N ASN A 12 29.81 15.38 -32.57
CA ASN A 12 28.88 16.16 -31.78
C ASN A 12 27.45 15.63 -31.99
N LYS A 13 26.93 14.88 -31.01
CA LYS A 13 25.55 14.43 -30.98
C LYS A 13 24.66 15.58 -30.52
N LYS A 14 23.94 16.22 -31.46
CA LYS A 14 22.91 17.25 -31.18
C LYS A 14 21.82 16.65 -30.28
N ILE A 15 21.76 17.11 -29.04
CA ILE A 15 20.63 16.88 -28.12
C ILE A 15 19.48 17.79 -28.58
N LYS A 16 18.47 17.22 -29.24
CA LYS A 16 17.20 17.91 -29.50
C LYS A 16 16.42 17.98 -28.18
N ARG A 17 16.33 19.19 -27.61
CA ARG A 17 15.42 19.51 -26.51
C ARG A 17 13.98 19.34 -27.00
N ASN A 18 13.28 18.35 -26.46
CA ASN A 18 11.85 18.15 -26.70
C ASN A 18 11.08 19.11 -25.79
N LYS A 19 10.49 20.18 -26.35
CA LYS A 19 9.54 21.04 -25.65
C LYS A 19 8.24 20.27 -25.47
N GLY A 20 8.10 19.62 -24.33
CA GLY A 20 6.84 19.00 -23.90
C GLY A 20 5.79 20.07 -23.63
N ARG A 21 4.66 19.95 -24.33
CA ARG A 21 3.42 20.71 -24.10
C ARG A 21 2.95 20.51 -22.65
N ASN A 22 2.79 21.62 -21.94
CA ASN A 22 1.98 21.67 -20.72
C ASN A 22 0.51 21.52 -21.12
N ASN A 23 -0.11 20.38 -20.80
CA ASN A 23 -1.57 20.27 -20.77
C ASN A 23 -2.03 20.72 -19.38
N SER A 24 -2.43 21.98 -19.27
CA SER A 24 -3.24 22.47 -18.15
C SER A 24 -4.60 21.79 -18.22
N ILE A 25 -4.89 20.87 -17.30
CA ILE A 25 -6.23 20.34 -17.11
C ILE A 25 -7.02 21.42 -16.38
N ALA A 26 -7.92 22.07 -17.11
CA ALA A 26 -8.88 23.01 -16.57
C ALA A 26 -9.92 22.26 -15.74
N THR A 27 -9.99 22.58 -14.45
CA THR A 27 -11.11 22.25 -13.56
C THR A 27 -12.32 23.08 -13.96
N THR A 28 -13.26 22.46 -14.66
CA THR A 28 -14.61 23.04 -14.85
C THR A 28 -15.53 22.50 -13.77
N ALA A 29 -15.90 23.39 -12.85
CA ALA A 29 -17.08 23.26 -12.03
C ALA A 29 -18.31 23.47 -12.90
N ALA A 30 -19.32 22.61 -12.78
CA ALA A 30 -20.66 22.88 -13.26
C ALA A 30 -21.68 22.27 -12.29
N ALA A 31 -22.67 23.10 -11.98
CA ALA A 31 -23.71 22.95 -10.97
C ALA A 31 -24.88 22.08 -11.45
N ALA A 32 -25.61 21.54 -10.46
CA ALA A 32 -27.05 21.21 -10.39
C ALA A 32 -27.20 19.97 -9.45
N ALA A 33 -28.15 19.86 -8.52
CA ALA A 33 -29.44 20.51 -8.39
C ALA A 33 -29.85 20.64 -6.91
N ASN A 34 -30.65 21.67 -6.63
CA ASN A 34 -31.41 21.81 -5.39
C ASN A 34 -32.47 20.70 -5.31
N ALA A 35 -32.50 19.97 -4.21
CA ALA A 35 -33.69 19.27 -3.75
C ALA A 35 -33.87 19.62 -2.27
N VAL A 36 -34.94 20.36 -2.00
CA VAL A 36 -35.46 20.67 -0.67
C VAL A 36 -35.98 19.37 -0.06
N ILE A 37 -35.45 18.98 1.10
CA ILE A 37 -36.10 18.02 1.99
C ILE A 37 -36.19 18.73 3.35
N ASP A 38 -37.40 19.12 3.70
CA ASP A 38 -37.79 19.37 5.07
C ASP A 38 -37.84 18.02 5.80
N ASN A 39 -37.08 17.88 6.88
CA ASN A 39 -37.63 17.30 8.10
C ASN A 39 -36.78 17.64 9.33
N PRO A 40 -37.42 17.88 10.48
CA PRO A 40 -36.77 18.28 11.72
C PRO A 40 -36.39 17.03 12.52
N ASP A 41 -35.21 16.99 13.11
CA ASP A 41 -35.00 16.16 14.30
C ASP A 41 -33.91 16.73 15.21
N VAL A 42 -34.39 17.02 16.41
CA VAL A 42 -33.77 17.28 17.70
C VAL A 42 -32.28 16.88 17.78
N ALA A 43 -31.43 17.90 17.81
CA ALA A 43 -30.04 17.75 18.23
C ALA A 43 -29.99 17.30 19.70
N THR A 44 -29.66 16.04 19.94
CA THR A 44 -29.25 15.57 21.25
C THR A 44 -27.82 16.06 21.50
N THR A 45 -27.70 17.17 22.21
CA THR A 45 -26.42 17.72 22.69
C THR A 45 -25.77 16.70 23.62
N THR A 46 -24.86 15.88 23.09
CA THR A 46 -23.96 15.08 23.91
C THR A 46 -22.90 16.01 24.47
N THR A 47 -23.09 16.43 25.73
CA THR A 47 -22.08 17.17 26.48
C THR A 47 -20.85 16.28 26.67
N ILE A 48 -19.82 16.50 25.86
CA ILE A 48 -18.51 15.91 26.07
C ILE A 48 -17.90 16.65 27.26
N SER A 49 -17.93 16.02 28.44
CA SER A 49 -17.08 16.45 29.55
C SER A 49 -15.63 16.30 29.11
N THR A 50 -14.97 17.41 28.82
CA THR A 50 -13.51 17.51 28.85
C THR A 50 -13.07 17.21 30.28
N ALA A 51 -12.80 15.93 30.56
CA ALA A 51 -12.06 15.55 31.74
C ALA A 51 -10.68 16.21 31.63
N THR A 52 -10.38 17.12 32.55
CA THR A 52 -9.04 17.65 32.74
C THR A 52 -8.16 16.50 33.23
N VAL A 53 -7.53 15.80 32.30
CA VAL A 53 -6.56 14.74 32.61
C VAL A 53 -5.37 15.41 33.29
N SER A 54 -5.12 15.03 34.53
CA SER A 54 -3.89 15.33 35.25
C SER A 54 -2.70 14.88 34.40
N ARG A 55 -1.85 15.83 34.00
CA ARG A 55 -0.58 15.60 33.33
C ARG A 55 0.28 14.66 34.20
N GLY A 56 0.25 13.37 33.91
CA GLY A 56 1.34 12.48 34.27
C GLY A 56 2.50 12.78 33.34
N ASP A 57 3.66 13.13 33.89
CA ASP A 57 4.89 13.50 33.18
C ASP A 57 5.56 12.30 32.47
N SER A 58 4.80 11.50 31.72
CA SER A 58 5.36 10.56 30.75
C SER A 58 5.81 11.35 29.52
N ASN A 59 7.13 11.44 29.35
CA ASN A 59 7.80 12.23 28.32
C ASN A 59 7.39 11.76 26.90
N VAL A 60 6.43 12.44 26.28
CA VAL A 60 5.93 12.14 24.91
C VAL A 60 7.05 12.22 23.84
N ASN A 61 8.21 12.76 24.20
CA ASN A 61 9.38 12.90 23.33
C ASN A 61 10.06 11.57 22.96
N ASP A 62 9.82 10.48 23.69
CA ASP A 62 10.42 9.16 23.43
C ASP A 62 9.65 8.33 22.39
N ALA A 63 8.51 8.82 21.90
CA ALA A 63 7.79 8.16 20.82
C ALA A 63 8.60 8.21 19.51
N THR A 64 8.63 7.07 18.79
CA THR A 64 9.26 7.02 17.46
C THR A 64 8.63 8.07 16.54
N PRO A 65 9.37 8.62 15.56
CA PRO A 65 8.84 9.62 14.63
C PRO A 65 7.53 9.20 13.96
N CYS A 66 7.40 7.90 13.65
CA CYS A 66 6.19 7.29 13.08
C CYS A 66 4.98 7.43 14.02
N MET A 67 5.15 7.11 15.31
CA MET A 67 4.10 7.26 16.34
C MET A 67 3.64 8.70 16.53
N ARG A 68 4.55 9.68 16.49
CA ARG A 68 4.18 11.10 16.57
C ARG A 68 3.31 11.54 15.41
N ARG A 69 3.57 11.06 14.20
CA ARG A 69 2.75 11.38 13.03
C ARG A 69 1.39 10.70 13.10
N PHE A 70 1.30 9.48 13.61
CA PHE A 70 0.00 8.82 13.86
C PHE A 70 -0.90 9.62 14.78
N VAL A 71 -0.38 10.03 15.93
CA VAL A 71 -1.15 10.84 16.88
C VAL A 71 -1.60 12.15 16.24
N THR A 72 -0.72 12.80 15.46
CA THR A 72 -1.05 14.05 14.77
C THR A 72 -2.16 13.86 13.74
N VAL A 73 -2.09 12.80 12.92
CA VAL A 73 -3.12 12.52 11.90
C VAL A 73 -4.43 12.13 12.55
N ALA A 74 -4.40 11.27 13.58
CA ALA A 74 -5.60 10.89 14.32
C ALA A 74 -6.28 12.12 14.94
N ALA A 75 -5.51 13.00 15.58
CA ALA A 75 -6.04 14.23 16.16
C ALA A 75 -6.64 15.17 15.10
N ALA A 76 -5.96 15.35 13.95
CA ALA A 76 -6.47 16.15 12.84
C ALA A 76 -7.72 15.53 12.19
N ALA A 77 -7.80 14.19 12.13
CA ALA A 77 -8.97 13.48 11.65
C ALA A 77 -10.18 13.73 12.54
N ALA A 78 -9.94 13.75 13.85
CA ALA A 78 -10.96 13.80 14.88
C ALA A 78 -11.52 15.22 15.11
N SER A 79 -10.70 16.25 14.87
CA SER A 79 -11.09 17.66 14.98
C SER A 79 -11.95 18.15 13.81
N ASP A 80 -11.89 17.47 12.66
CA ASP A 80 -12.71 17.81 11.50
C ASP A 80 -14.15 17.30 11.66
N ALA A 81 -14.95 18.06 12.40
CA ALA A 81 -16.37 17.79 12.63
C ALA A 81 -17.22 17.81 11.35
N SER A 82 -16.67 18.31 10.22
CA SER A 82 -17.38 18.34 8.93
C SER A 82 -17.34 17.00 8.18
N LYS A 83 -16.48 16.06 8.62
CA LYS A 83 -16.37 14.75 7.98
C LYS A 83 -17.60 13.89 8.17
N LYS A 84 -18.16 13.47 7.04
CA LYS A 84 -19.33 12.56 6.97
C LYS A 84 -18.97 11.08 7.12
N CYS A 85 -17.68 10.73 7.18
CA CYS A 85 -17.24 9.33 7.15
C CYS A 85 -16.03 9.11 8.06
N TYR A 86 -16.13 8.08 8.90
CA TYR A 86 -15.04 7.59 9.77
C TYR A 86 -14.45 6.26 9.27
N HIS A 87 -14.69 5.94 7.99
CA HIS A 87 -14.16 4.76 7.29
C HIS A 87 -14.44 3.43 7.99
N GLY A 88 -15.51 3.37 8.78
CA GLY A 88 -15.90 2.21 9.59
C GLY A 88 -15.42 2.23 11.03
N SER A 89 -14.48 3.10 11.40
CA SER A 89 -14.13 3.34 12.79
C SER A 89 -15.20 4.17 13.50
N THR A 90 -15.22 4.14 14.82
CA THR A 90 -16.00 5.08 15.62
C THR A 90 -15.25 6.40 15.76
N ARG A 91 -15.97 7.53 15.76
CA ARG A 91 -15.40 8.85 16.09
C ARG A 91 -14.71 8.83 17.46
N ALA A 92 -15.26 8.06 18.41
CA ALA A 92 -14.70 7.87 19.74
C ALA A 92 -13.31 7.20 19.72
N ALA A 93 -13.10 6.18 18.87
CA ALA A 93 -11.79 5.54 18.71
C ALA A 93 -10.72 6.50 18.16
N PHE A 94 -11.10 7.47 17.34
CA PHE A 94 -10.19 8.52 16.84
C PHE A 94 -9.92 9.63 17.85
N LEU A 95 -10.88 9.93 18.73
CA LEU A 95 -10.78 11.03 19.71
C LEU A 95 -10.10 10.61 21.01
N ASN A 96 -10.11 9.33 21.35
CA ASN A 96 -9.56 8.87 22.62
C ASN A 96 -8.05 8.59 22.48
N SER A 97 -7.21 9.59 22.77
CA SER A 97 -5.75 9.42 22.78
C SER A 97 -5.29 8.34 23.76
N ASP A 98 -6.04 8.12 24.84
CA ASP A 98 -5.74 7.05 25.79
C ASP A 98 -6.04 5.68 25.19
N TYR A 99 -7.09 5.55 24.36
CA TYR A 99 -7.35 4.34 23.59
C TYR A 99 -6.20 4.04 22.61
N ILE A 100 -5.72 5.05 21.87
CA ILE A 100 -4.56 4.88 20.98
C ILE A 100 -3.32 4.47 21.78
N ARG A 101 -3.03 5.15 22.89
CA ARG A 101 -1.86 4.87 23.75
C ARG A 101 -1.93 3.48 24.38
N GLU A 102 -3.05 3.16 25.01
CA GLU A 102 -3.31 1.87 25.66
C GLU A 102 -3.13 0.71 24.68
N ILE A 103 -3.63 0.87 23.45
CA ILE A 103 -3.51 -0.18 22.43
C ILE A 103 -2.09 -0.27 21.88
N THR A 104 -1.40 0.85 21.69
CA THR A 104 -0.01 0.83 21.24
C THR A 104 0.96 0.26 22.27
N CYS A 105 0.58 0.26 23.56
CA CYS A 105 1.41 -0.21 24.65
C CYS A 105 1.03 -1.60 25.19
N ASN A 106 -0.13 -2.18 24.84
CA ASN A 106 -0.55 -3.49 25.33
C ASN A 106 -0.94 -4.45 24.20
N GLU A 107 0.04 -5.22 23.73
CA GLU A 107 -0.10 -6.14 22.60
C GLU A 107 -1.12 -7.28 22.85
N SER A 108 -1.33 -7.69 24.11
CA SER A 108 -2.17 -8.83 24.45
C SER A 108 -3.67 -8.55 24.31
N THR A 109 -4.10 -7.35 24.69
CA THR A 109 -5.49 -6.88 24.54
C THR A 109 -5.83 -6.62 23.08
N TYR A 110 -4.83 -6.19 22.30
CA TYR A 110 -5.00 -5.85 20.90
C TYR A 110 -5.32 -7.06 20.01
N ASN A 111 -4.64 -8.18 20.19
CA ASN A 111 -4.73 -9.32 19.27
C ASN A 111 -6.12 -9.94 19.10
N LYS A 112 -7.10 -9.54 19.92
CA LYS A 112 -8.48 -10.04 19.90
C LYS A 112 -9.49 -9.02 19.38
N ASN A 113 -9.11 -7.76 19.15
CA ASN A 113 -10.05 -6.67 18.89
C ASN A 113 -10.18 -6.35 17.39
N GLU A 114 -11.30 -6.76 16.78
CA GLU A 114 -11.63 -6.45 15.39
C GLU A 114 -11.83 -4.96 15.12
N GLU A 115 -12.39 -4.21 16.08
CA GLU A 115 -12.61 -2.77 15.95
C GLU A 115 -11.28 -2.03 15.78
N PHE A 116 -10.21 -2.52 16.40
CA PHE A 116 -8.89 -1.91 16.21
C PHE A 116 -8.36 -2.12 14.79
N CYS A 117 -8.55 -3.30 14.20
CA CYS A 117 -8.15 -3.52 12.81
C CYS A 117 -8.88 -2.54 11.89
N GLN A 118 -10.16 -2.33 12.14
CA GLN A 118 -10.97 -1.35 11.42
C GLN A 118 -10.49 0.09 11.64
N PHE A 119 -10.15 0.46 12.87
CA PHE A 119 -9.50 1.74 13.18
C PHE A 119 -8.19 1.92 12.41
N THR A 120 -7.37 0.87 12.31
CA THR A 120 -6.09 0.90 11.59
C THR A 120 -6.28 1.21 10.11
N PHE A 121 -7.25 0.56 9.45
CA PHE A 121 -7.57 0.85 8.05
C PHE A 121 -8.22 2.23 7.86
N ALA A 122 -9.02 2.67 8.83
CA ALA A 122 -9.57 4.02 8.83
C ALA A 122 -8.48 5.09 8.94
N LEU A 123 -7.50 4.88 9.83
CA LEU A 123 -6.35 5.77 10.00
C LEU A 123 -5.50 5.81 8.71
N ALA A 124 -5.19 4.65 8.13
CA ALA A 124 -4.45 4.58 6.86
C ALA A 124 -5.21 5.29 5.71
N THR A 125 -6.55 5.20 5.68
CA THR A 125 -7.40 5.90 4.71
C THR A 125 -7.31 7.42 4.89
N GLU A 126 -7.34 7.89 6.12
CA GLU A 126 -7.19 9.31 6.40
C GLU A 126 -5.78 9.82 6.03
N MET A 127 -4.75 9.07 6.41
CA MET A 127 -3.37 9.37 6.03
C MET A 127 -3.23 9.45 4.51
N TRP A 128 -3.89 8.55 3.78
CA TRP A 128 -3.94 8.58 2.32
C TRP A 128 -4.54 9.89 1.79
N PHE A 129 -5.63 10.39 2.37
CA PHE A 129 -6.21 11.67 1.95
C PHE A 129 -5.31 12.86 2.25
N GLN A 130 -4.59 12.85 3.37
CA GLN A 130 -3.59 13.89 3.65
C GLN A 130 -2.42 13.80 2.68
N PHE A 131 -1.92 12.60 2.38
CA PHE A 131 -0.89 12.36 1.37
C PHE A 131 -1.27 12.92 0.00
N MET A 132 -2.53 12.78 -0.41
CA MET A 132 -3.02 13.30 -1.69
C MET A 132 -3.05 14.85 -1.75
N LYS A 133 -2.99 15.55 -0.62
CA LYS A 133 -2.90 17.02 -0.55
C LYS A 133 -1.46 17.54 -0.62
N ILE A 134 -0.46 16.67 -0.49
CA ILE A 134 0.95 17.08 -0.52
C ILE A 134 1.36 17.37 -1.95
N ASP A 135 1.97 18.53 -2.17
CA ASP A 135 2.49 18.95 -3.46
C ASP A 135 3.47 17.93 -4.06
N ASN A 136 3.39 17.72 -5.38
CA ASN A 136 4.19 16.72 -6.09
C ASN A 136 5.70 17.03 -6.11
N ASP A 137 6.10 18.26 -5.80
CA ASP A 137 7.51 18.67 -5.71
C ASP A 137 8.16 18.24 -4.37
N LYS A 138 7.37 17.94 -3.35
CA LYS A 138 7.84 17.48 -2.03
C LYS A 138 8.10 15.98 -1.97
N ASN A 139 8.94 15.47 -2.87
CA ASN A 139 9.20 14.03 -3.03
C ASN A 139 9.60 13.32 -1.73
N ASN A 140 10.47 13.93 -0.91
CA ASN A 140 10.92 13.34 0.35
C ASN A 140 9.78 13.22 1.38
N GLU A 141 8.94 14.24 1.48
CA GLU A 141 7.79 14.23 2.37
C GLU A 141 6.78 13.17 1.91
N ARG A 142 6.44 13.17 0.61
CA ARG A 142 5.55 12.16 0.00
C ARG A 142 6.04 10.74 0.23
N LEU A 143 7.35 10.50 0.07
CA LEU A 143 7.95 9.19 0.29
C LEU A 143 7.82 8.77 1.76
N GLN A 144 8.08 9.67 2.71
CA GLN A 144 7.89 9.37 4.13
C GLN A 144 6.44 9.01 4.44
N TRP A 145 5.47 9.77 3.91
CA TRP A 145 4.04 9.45 4.08
C TRP A 145 3.67 8.08 3.51
N LEU A 146 4.26 7.67 2.39
CA LEU A 146 4.03 6.32 1.85
C LEU A 146 4.55 5.25 2.79
N TYR A 147 5.75 5.42 3.36
CA TYR A 147 6.26 4.49 4.39
C TYR A 147 5.35 4.42 5.60
N ASP A 148 4.92 5.57 6.13
CA ASP A 148 4.05 5.58 7.31
C ASP A 148 2.69 4.91 7.00
N ILE A 149 2.13 5.09 5.80
CA ILE A 149 0.89 4.42 5.37
C ILE A 149 1.12 2.91 5.24
N GLU A 150 2.24 2.48 4.64
CA GLU A 150 2.60 1.06 4.53
C GLU A 150 2.73 0.40 5.90
N ASP A 151 3.39 1.06 6.85
CA ASP A 151 3.55 0.56 8.22
C ASP A 151 2.19 0.33 8.89
N VAL A 152 1.25 1.28 8.78
CA VAL A 152 -0.11 1.14 9.34
C VAL A 152 -0.86 0.00 8.67
N LEU A 153 -0.80 -0.05 7.34
CA LEU A 153 -1.46 -1.12 6.58
C LEU A 153 -0.89 -2.47 6.99
N GLU A 154 0.43 -2.62 7.06
CA GLU A 154 1.08 -3.87 7.46
C GLU A 154 0.60 -4.34 8.83
N HIS A 155 0.53 -3.43 9.81
CA HIS A 155 0.02 -3.73 11.15
C HIS A 155 -1.46 -4.17 11.11
N GLY A 156 -2.32 -3.45 10.38
CA GLY A 156 -3.73 -3.80 10.27
C GLY A 156 -3.95 -5.15 9.57
N ILE A 157 -3.18 -5.42 8.53
CA ILE A 157 -3.22 -6.69 7.78
C ILE A 157 -2.76 -7.85 8.66
N LYS A 158 -1.59 -7.74 9.33
CA LYS A 158 -1.09 -8.79 10.24
C LYS A 158 -2.14 -9.13 11.28
N ARG A 159 -2.80 -8.13 11.83
CA ARG A 159 -3.68 -8.39 12.97
C ARG A 159 -5.01 -8.98 12.51
N ARG A 160 -5.55 -8.50 11.39
CA ARG A 160 -6.76 -9.06 10.80
C ARG A 160 -6.60 -10.50 10.29
N TYR A 161 -5.46 -10.83 9.67
CA TYR A 161 -5.28 -12.10 8.96
C TYR A 161 -4.27 -13.05 9.59
N LEU A 162 -3.61 -12.68 10.67
CA LEU A 162 -2.72 -13.59 11.41
C LEU A 162 -3.17 -13.67 12.88
N TRP A 163 -3.09 -12.56 13.61
CA TRP A 163 -3.22 -12.58 15.06
C TRP A 163 -4.66 -12.82 15.55
N ILE A 164 -5.67 -12.12 15.00
CA ILE A 164 -7.07 -12.34 15.39
C ILE A 164 -7.51 -13.77 15.11
N PRO A 165 -7.28 -14.34 13.90
CA PRO A 165 -7.57 -15.75 13.66
C PRO A 165 -6.89 -16.70 14.66
N ILE A 166 -5.59 -16.53 14.93
CA ILE A 166 -4.86 -17.37 15.90
C ILE A 166 -5.51 -17.30 17.29
N THR A 167 -5.86 -16.10 17.77
CA THR A 167 -6.46 -15.96 19.10
C THR A 167 -7.88 -16.52 19.20
N LYS A 168 -8.59 -16.63 18.07
CA LYS A 168 -9.89 -17.31 17.97
C LYS A 168 -9.77 -18.83 17.79
N GLY A 169 -8.56 -19.35 17.64
CA GLY A 169 -8.32 -20.76 17.32
C GLY A 169 -8.63 -21.12 15.87
N GLU A 170 -8.69 -20.13 14.98
CA GLU A 170 -8.83 -20.34 13.53
C GLU A 170 -7.47 -20.64 12.89
N ASP A 171 -7.49 -21.31 11.74
CA ASP A 171 -6.28 -21.58 10.96
C ASP A 171 -5.75 -20.30 10.29
N ALA A 172 -4.54 -19.91 10.68
CA ALA A 172 -3.72 -18.88 10.04
C ALA A 172 -2.34 -19.41 9.65
N GLY A 173 -2.18 -20.73 9.63
CA GLY A 173 -0.95 -21.39 9.23
C GLY A 173 -0.69 -21.28 7.73
N PHE A 174 0.49 -21.71 7.32
CA PHE A 174 0.93 -21.68 5.93
C PHE A 174 -0.09 -22.34 5.00
N GLY A 175 -0.51 -21.62 3.97
CA GLY A 175 -1.45 -22.12 2.96
C GLY A 175 -2.94 -22.02 3.34
N SER A 176 -3.27 -21.61 4.57
CA SER A 176 -4.63 -21.26 4.99
C SER A 176 -5.20 -20.09 4.19
N GLU A 177 -6.51 -19.87 4.24
CA GLU A 177 -7.12 -18.71 3.54
C GLU A 177 -6.64 -17.37 4.11
N ASN A 178 -6.42 -17.32 5.43
CA ASN A 178 -5.91 -16.16 6.13
C ASN A 178 -4.47 -15.83 5.72
N ASP A 179 -3.60 -16.84 5.68
CA ASP A 179 -2.22 -16.72 5.19
C ASP A 179 -2.17 -16.22 3.73
N ARG A 180 -3.05 -16.75 2.86
CA ARG A 180 -3.14 -16.28 1.47
C ARG A 180 -3.55 -14.82 1.36
N LYS A 181 -4.50 -14.36 2.18
CA LYS A 181 -4.92 -12.95 2.22
C LYS A 181 -3.79 -12.05 2.74
N LEU A 182 -3.12 -12.46 3.81
CA LEU A 182 -1.94 -11.79 4.37
C LEU A 182 -0.89 -11.56 3.28
N TYR A 183 -0.42 -12.61 2.61
CA TYR A 183 0.58 -12.49 1.55
C TYR A 183 0.09 -11.71 0.33
N ARG A 184 -1.20 -11.83 -0.03
CA ARG A 184 -1.79 -11.05 -1.13
C ARG A 184 -1.70 -9.56 -0.84
N TYR A 185 -2.03 -9.15 0.38
CA TYR A 185 -2.02 -7.74 0.75
C TYR A 185 -0.62 -7.18 0.94
N PHE A 186 0.29 -7.93 1.56
CA PHE A 186 1.70 -7.54 1.63
C PHE A 186 2.31 -7.31 0.26
N ARG A 187 2.08 -8.25 -0.66
CA ARG A 187 2.53 -8.08 -2.04
C ARG A 187 1.95 -6.83 -2.69
N ASP A 188 0.68 -6.52 -2.45
CA ASP A 188 0.06 -5.33 -3.00
C ASP A 188 0.75 -4.06 -2.42
N ILE A 189 0.95 -3.96 -1.09
CA ILE A 189 1.56 -2.76 -0.49
C ILE A 189 3.06 -2.61 -0.79
N SER A 190 3.85 -3.71 -0.84
CA SER A 190 5.29 -3.64 -1.12
C SER A 190 5.63 -3.08 -2.52
N THR A 191 4.66 -2.96 -3.42
CA THR A 191 4.87 -2.31 -4.72
C THR A 191 4.88 -0.79 -4.64
N ALA A 192 4.46 -0.17 -3.53
CA ALA A 192 4.36 1.29 -3.46
C ALA A 192 5.67 2.00 -3.11
N THR A 193 6.67 1.31 -2.53
CA THR A 193 7.95 1.91 -2.10
C THR A 193 9.16 1.59 -2.99
N ALA A 194 8.99 0.98 -4.17
CA ALA A 194 10.14 0.70 -5.04
C ALA A 194 10.86 1.99 -5.51
N HIS A 195 12.19 1.93 -5.50
CA HIS A 195 13.11 3.09 -5.49
C HIS A 195 13.05 4.03 -6.70
N GLU A 196 12.50 3.60 -7.84
CA GLU A 196 12.52 4.37 -9.09
C GLU A 196 11.13 4.84 -9.56
N SER A 197 10.07 4.17 -9.10
CA SER A 197 8.70 4.48 -9.52
C SER A 197 7.71 3.91 -8.49
N PRO A 198 7.37 4.69 -7.45
CA PRO A 198 6.40 4.26 -6.45
C PRO A 198 5.04 4.02 -7.10
N CYS A 199 4.50 2.81 -6.95
CA CYS A 199 3.18 2.46 -7.46
C CYS A 199 2.19 2.27 -6.32
N TYR A 200 1.49 3.34 -5.96
CA TYR A 200 0.51 3.33 -4.87
C TYR A 200 -0.80 2.58 -5.20
N ARG A 201 -0.87 1.94 -6.37
CA ARG A 201 -2.02 1.13 -6.80
C ARG A 201 -2.36 0.04 -5.77
N GLY A 202 -1.34 -0.57 -5.16
CA GLY A 202 -1.50 -1.58 -4.12
C GLY A 202 -2.23 -1.05 -2.88
N ASN A 203 -1.71 0.06 -2.33
CA ASN A 203 -2.26 0.72 -1.14
C ASN A 203 -3.74 1.10 -1.34
N ILE A 204 -4.08 1.71 -2.47
CA ILE A 204 -5.47 2.05 -2.81
C ILE A 204 -6.36 0.81 -2.80
N ASN A 205 -5.91 -0.30 -3.39
CA ASN A 205 -6.71 -1.52 -3.47
C ASN A 205 -6.92 -2.17 -2.10
N VAL A 206 -5.91 -2.15 -1.23
CA VAL A 206 -6.05 -2.63 0.16
C VAL A 206 -7.06 -1.76 0.89
N LEU A 207 -6.86 -0.45 0.94
CA LEU A 207 -7.77 0.49 1.58
C LEU A 207 -9.21 0.36 1.06
N ALA A 208 -9.40 0.28 -0.25
CA ALA A 208 -10.71 0.12 -0.87
C ALA A 208 -11.39 -1.20 -0.52
N ARG A 209 -10.64 -2.31 -0.35
CA ARG A 209 -11.22 -3.59 0.08
C ARG A 209 -11.61 -3.57 1.55
N GLU A 210 -10.74 -3.04 2.40
CA GLU A 210 -10.90 -3.09 3.85
C GLU A 210 -11.94 -2.10 4.37
N THR A 211 -12.22 -1.02 3.63
CA THR A 211 -13.23 -0.01 3.99
C THR A 211 -14.58 -0.20 3.29
N LYS A 212 -14.68 -1.10 2.30
CA LYS A 212 -15.87 -1.25 1.44
C LYS A 212 -17.16 -1.53 2.22
N SER A 213 -17.07 -2.32 3.29
CA SER A 213 -18.23 -2.66 4.13
C SER A 213 -18.79 -1.46 4.90
N ASN A 214 -18.05 -0.35 4.96
CA ASN A 214 -18.34 0.76 5.86
C ASN A 214 -18.48 2.11 5.14
N CYS A 215 -17.81 2.30 4.01
CA CYS A 215 -17.92 3.49 3.19
C CYS A 215 -17.66 3.19 1.71
N ASP A 216 -18.14 4.08 0.84
CA ASP A 216 -17.76 4.15 -0.57
C ASP A 216 -16.65 5.19 -0.83
N CYS A 217 -16.02 5.71 0.23
CA CYS A 217 -15.10 6.83 0.19
C CYS A 217 -13.82 6.56 -0.63
N MET A 218 -13.38 5.30 -0.72
CA MET A 218 -12.24 4.89 -1.55
C MET A 218 -12.60 4.57 -3.01
N LYS A 219 -13.87 4.61 -3.40
CA LYS A 219 -14.36 4.20 -4.72
C LYS A 219 -13.77 5.02 -5.87
N LEU A 220 -13.70 6.35 -5.70
CA LEU A 220 -13.09 7.24 -6.70
C LEU A 220 -11.61 6.91 -6.92
N TYR A 221 -10.85 6.74 -5.83
CA TYR A 221 -9.44 6.36 -5.90
C TYR A 221 -9.26 4.97 -6.52
N GLN A 222 -10.15 4.03 -6.22
CA GLN A 222 -10.13 2.71 -6.84
C GLN A 222 -10.32 2.78 -8.37
N LEU A 223 -11.18 3.67 -8.87
CA LEU A 223 -11.35 3.89 -10.30
C LEU A 223 -10.09 4.48 -10.94
N GLU A 224 -9.43 5.44 -10.29
CA GLU A 224 -8.15 5.97 -10.76
C GLU A 224 -7.05 4.91 -10.74
N ALA A 225 -6.98 4.09 -9.68
CA ALA A 225 -6.01 3.00 -9.57
C ALA A 225 -6.17 1.92 -10.64
N LYS A 226 -7.37 1.75 -11.22
CA LYS A 226 -7.58 0.85 -12.36
C LYS A 226 -6.92 1.37 -13.65
N LYS A 227 -6.70 2.67 -13.79
CA LYS A 227 -6.01 3.28 -14.93
C LYS A 227 -4.48 3.18 -14.81
N ILE A 228 -3.97 2.96 -13.60
CA ILE A 228 -2.55 2.77 -13.34
C ILE A 228 -2.13 1.39 -13.84
N GLU A 229 -1.06 1.32 -14.65
CA GLU A 229 -0.50 0.08 -15.14
C GLU A 229 -0.19 -0.88 -13.97
N LYS A 230 -0.63 -2.14 -14.09
CA LYS A 230 -0.30 -3.17 -13.10
C LYS A 230 1.20 -3.44 -13.19
N VAL A 231 1.95 -3.02 -12.17
CA VAL A 231 3.36 -3.39 -11.99
C VAL A 231 3.50 -4.59 -11.05
N GLY A 232 4.67 -5.21 -11.06
CA GLY A 232 5.11 -6.12 -10.01
C GLY A 232 6.58 -5.91 -9.71
N PHE A 233 7.04 -6.56 -8.64
CA PHE A 233 8.38 -6.39 -8.13
C PHE A 233 9.35 -7.43 -8.70
N CYS A 234 10.49 -7.00 -9.22
CA CYS A 234 11.58 -7.88 -9.63
C CYS A 234 12.54 -8.10 -8.46
N ILE A 235 12.67 -9.33 -7.96
CA ILE A 235 13.54 -9.63 -6.80
C ILE A 235 15.02 -9.38 -7.12
N GLY A 236 15.46 -9.63 -8.36
CA GLY A 236 16.87 -9.50 -8.70
C GLY A 236 17.38 -8.08 -8.93
N CYS A 237 16.50 -7.08 -9.19
CA CYS A 237 16.93 -5.68 -9.31
C CYS A 237 16.17 -4.71 -8.42
N TYR A 238 15.20 -5.21 -7.64
CA TYR A 238 14.36 -4.43 -6.72
C TYR A 238 13.61 -3.26 -7.38
N CYS A 239 13.33 -3.37 -8.69
CA CYS A 239 12.54 -2.39 -9.43
C CYS A 239 11.10 -2.86 -9.64
N ASN A 240 10.18 -1.91 -9.68
CA ASN A 240 8.84 -2.10 -10.22
C ASN A 240 8.92 -2.20 -11.74
N VAL A 241 8.34 -3.26 -12.28
CA VAL A 241 8.29 -3.54 -13.73
C VAL A 241 6.85 -3.88 -14.10
N PRO A 242 6.35 -3.46 -15.28
CA PRO A 242 5.03 -3.88 -15.76
C PRO A 242 4.83 -5.38 -15.57
N LYS A 243 3.69 -5.79 -14.99
CA LYS A 243 3.42 -7.19 -14.59
C LYS A 243 3.58 -8.15 -15.79
N MET A 244 3.20 -7.70 -16.98
CA MET A 244 3.33 -8.44 -18.25
C MET A 244 4.78 -8.66 -18.72
N LYS A 245 5.76 -7.93 -18.17
CA LYS A 245 7.18 -8.09 -18.49
C LYS A 245 7.94 -8.96 -17.48
N LEU A 246 7.28 -9.34 -16.38
CA LEU A 246 7.89 -10.19 -15.35
C LEU A 246 7.85 -11.65 -15.78
N ARG A 247 9.00 -12.29 -15.68
CA ARG A 247 9.21 -13.73 -15.86
C ARG A 247 9.08 -14.41 -14.51
N LEU A 248 8.34 -15.50 -14.47
CA LEU A 248 8.11 -16.29 -13.26
C LEU A 248 9.16 -17.39 -13.18
N CYS A 249 9.65 -17.69 -11.97
CA CYS A 249 10.51 -18.86 -11.77
C CYS A 249 9.66 -20.14 -11.83
N LEU A 250 9.94 -21.02 -12.79
CA LEU A 250 9.22 -22.28 -12.95
C LEU A 250 9.49 -23.27 -11.81
N GLY A 251 10.69 -23.22 -11.21
CA GLY A 251 11.08 -24.12 -10.12
C GLY A 251 10.20 -23.92 -8.88
N CYS A 252 10.06 -22.70 -8.37
CA CYS A 252 9.22 -22.41 -7.20
C CYS A 252 7.76 -22.13 -7.57
N HIS A 253 7.25 -22.78 -8.63
CA HIS A 253 5.97 -22.55 -9.31
C HIS A 253 5.46 -21.09 -9.21
N HIS A 254 6.27 -20.16 -9.70
CA HIS A 254 5.93 -18.75 -9.87
C HIS A 254 5.89 -17.87 -8.61
N MET A 255 6.42 -18.33 -7.47
CA MET A 255 6.56 -17.49 -6.27
C MET A 255 7.46 -16.27 -6.51
N ILE A 256 8.61 -16.49 -7.15
CA ILE A 256 9.59 -15.43 -7.42
C ILE A 256 9.49 -14.95 -8.87
N LYS A 257 9.66 -13.63 -9.05
CA LYS A 257 9.51 -12.94 -10.34
C LYS A 257 10.74 -12.10 -10.66
N TYR A 258 11.10 -12.09 -11.93
CA TYR A 258 12.26 -11.39 -12.45
C TYR A 258 11.93 -10.64 -13.73
N CYS A 259 12.47 -9.44 -13.93
CA CYS A 259 12.32 -8.72 -15.19
C CYS A 259 13.18 -9.32 -16.33
N SER A 260 14.20 -10.11 -15.98
CA SER A 260 15.13 -10.69 -16.94
C SER A 260 15.82 -11.95 -16.39
N ARG A 261 16.38 -12.77 -17.29
CA ARG A 261 17.24 -13.91 -16.92
C ARG A 261 18.51 -13.46 -16.19
N LYS A 262 18.99 -12.24 -16.45
CA LYS A 262 20.12 -11.65 -15.73
C LYS A 262 19.79 -11.46 -14.25
N CYS A 263 18.63 -10.89 -13.94
CA CYS A 263 18.16 -10.72 -12.56
C CYS A 263 17.94 -12.07 -11.86
N GLN A 264 17.41 -13.07 -12.56
CA GLN A 264 17.29 -14.42 -12.01
C GLN A 264 18.65 -15.03 -11.66
N LYS A 265 19.66 -14.91 -12.54
CA LYS A 265 21.00 -15.42 -12.28
C LYS A 265 21.68 -14.70 -11.10
N LEU A 266 21.48 -13.39 -10.97
CA LEU A 266 22.03 -12.59 -9.88
C LEU A 266 21.47 -13.02 -8.52
N ASP A 267 20.17 -13.29 -8.46
CA ASP A 267 19.47 -13.73 -7.25
C ASP A 267 19.62 -15.25 -6.98
N TRP A 268 20.15 -16.03 -7.93
CA TRP A 268 20.11 -17.49 -7.87
C TRP A 268 20.83 -18.08 -6.65
N SER A 269 21.94 -17.49 -6.20
CA SER A 269 22.69 -17.98 -5.04
C SER A 269 21.83 -17.99 -3.77
N ILE A 270 20.95 -17.00 -3.61
CA ILE A 270 20.04 -16.86 -2.47
C ILE A 270 18.76 -17.67 -2.73
N HIS A 271 18.17 -17.50 -3.93
CA HIS A 271 16.91 -18.14 -4.29
C HIS A 271 16.98 -19.68 -4.31
N ARG A 272 18.13 -20.28 -4.67
CA ARG A 272 18.23 -21.72 -4.92
C ARG A 272 17.76 -22.59 -3.75
N ALA A 273 18.06 -22.22 -2.51
CA ALA A 273 17.62 -22.97 -1.33
C ALA A 273 16.09 -22.96 -1.22
N LEU A 274 15.51 -21.75 -1.15
CA LEU A 274 14.05 -21.55 -1.14
C LEU A 274 13.35 -22.23 -2.32
N CYS A 275 13.95 -22.17 -3.51
CA CYS A 275 13.40 -22.78 -4.71
C CYS A 275 13.26 -24.30 -4.60
N LYS A 276 14.25 -24.96 -3.98
CA LYS A 276 14.22 -26.41 -3.74
C LYS A 276 13.22 -26.77 -2.65
N ASP A 277 13.15 -25.97 -1.59
CA ASP A 277 12.23 -26.22 -0.48
C ASP A 277 10.78 -26.20 -0.99
N VAL A 278 10.42 -25.18 -1.78
CA VAL A 278 9.10 -25.08 -2.42
C VAL A 278 8.83 -26.26 -3.37
N GLN A 279 9.83 -26.69 -4.14
CA GLN A 279 9.69 -27.87 -5.03
C GLN A 279 9.44 -29.17 -4.27
N SER A 280 9.92 -29.28 -3.03
CA SER A 280 9.74 -30.49 -2.23
C SER A 280 8.35 -30.59 -1.60
N CYS A 281 7.62 -29.47 -1.48
CA CYS A 281 6.23 -29.42 -1.04
C CYS A 281 5.28 -29.95 -2.12
N LYS A 282 5.03 -31.26 -2.14
CA LYS A 282 4.16 -31.94 -3.12
C LYS A 282 2.71 -31.43 -3.14
N ASP A 283 2.23 -30.89 -2.02
CA ASP A 283 0.86 -30.39 -1.89
C ASP A 283 0.73 -28.91 -2.26
N TRP A 284 1.83 -28.28 -2.67
CA TRP A 284 1.81 -26.86 -3.01
C TRP A 284 1.31 -26.62 -4.44
N THR A 285 0.00 -26.49 -4.59
CA THR A 285 -0.60 -25.89 -5.78
C THR A 285 -0.66 -24.37 -5.62
N PRO A 286 -0.04 -23.58 -6.53
CA PRO A 286 -0.15 -22.13 -6.48
C PRO A 286 -1.59 -21.72 -6.74
N THR A 287 -2.33 -21.39 -5.68
CA THR A 287 -3.72 -20.95 -5.83
C THR A 287 -3.83 -19.63 -6.57
N TYR A 288 -2.76 -18.84 -6.61
CA TYR A 288 -2.67 -17.62 -7.41
C TYR A 288 -2.91 -17.83 -8.91
N ALA A 289 -2.68 -19.03 -9.44
CA ALA A 289 -2.97 -19.34 -10.85
C ALA A 289 -4.47 -19.25 -11.18
N LYS A 290 -5.36 -19.42 -10.19
CA LYS A 290 -6.82 -19.38 -10.41
C LYS A 290 -7.40 -17.96 -10.43
N ASP A 291 -6.80 -17.05 -9.67
CA ASP A 291 -7.29 -15.66 -9.54
C ASP A 291 -6.71 -14.72 -10.62
N ASP A 292 -5.54 -15.06 -11.18
CA ASP A 292 -4.91 -14.35 -12.29
C ASP A 292 -5.29 -14.98 -13.65
N LYS A 293 -6.59 -15.18 -13.92
CA LYS A 293 -7.07 -15.67 -15.22
C LYS A 293 -6.56 -14.82 -16.40
N ASP A 294 -6.26 -13.54 -16.17
CA ASP A 294 -5.65 -12.62 -17.14
C ASP A 294 -4.22 -12.98 -17.58
N VAL A 295 -3.47 -13.82 -16.83
CA VAL A 295 -2.02 -14.00 -17.04
C VAL A 295 -1.67 -15.35 -17.64
N THR A 296 -2.45 -16.40 -17.35
CA THR A 296 -2.13 -17.77 -17.77
C THR A 296 -2.40 -18.04 -19.26
N GLU A 297 -3.34 -17.33 -19.89
CA GLU A 297 -3.66 -17.52 -21.32
C GLU A 297 -2.64 -16.87 -22.27
N THR A 298 -1.87 -15.88 -21.83
CA THR A 298 -0.97 -15.12 -22.72
C THR A 298 0.49 -15.55 -22.69
N TYR A 299 0.86 -16.52 -21.83
CA TYR A 299 2.26 -16.88 -21.59
C TYR A 299 2.71 -18.23 -22.17
N ILE A 300 1.89 -18.83 -23.04
CA ILE A 300 2.30 -20.00 -23.82
C ILE A 300 2.87 -19.50 -25.16
N GLN A 301 4.20 -19.61 -25.28
CA GLN A 301 5.03 -19.38 -26.47
C GLN A 301 5.40 -17.92 -26.81
N LEU A 302 6.36 -17.35 -26.07
CA LEU A 302 7.30 -16.43 -26.70
C LEU A 302 8.34 -17.29 -27.46
N PRO A 303 8.52 -17.11 -28.78
CA PRO A 303 9.40 -17.94 -29.59
C PRO A 303 10.87 -17.82 -29.12
N GLU A 304 11.58 -18.94 -29.11
CA GLU A 304 12.94 -19.11 -28.57
C GLU A 304 14.05 -18.37 -29.34
N TYR A 305 13.72 -17.53 -30.33
CA TYR A 305 14.72 -16.94 -31.22
C TYR A 305 15.20 -15.58 -30.71
N ALA A 306 16.05 -15.60 -29.67
CA ALA A 306 17.00 -14.53 -29.37
C ALA A 306 18.09 -15.04 -28.43
N SER A 307 18.94 -15.93 -28.96
CA SER A 307 20.29 -16.20 -28.48
C SER A 307 21.30 -15.58 -29.42
#